data_AF-A0A9D1A6Y8-F1
#
_entry.id   AF-A0A9D1A6Y8-F1
#
_cell.length_a   1.000
_cell.length_b   1.000
_cell.length_c   1.000
_cell.angle_alpha   90.00
_cell.angle_beta   90.00
_cell.angle_gamma   90.00
#
_symmetry.space_group_name_H-M   'P 1'
#
loop_
_entity.id
_entity.type
_entity.pdbx_description
1 polymer ?
#
loop_
_entity_poly.entity_id
_entity_poly.type
_entity_poly.pdbx_seq_one_letter_code
_entity_poly.pdbx_strand_id
1 'polypeptide(L)'
;MTCIKCGKEIPEGELFCASCSLNLQTEAEERLGTVRPPAPSGRMQKPVPVRRTPPQPMGPQVQANGGKRGLKTALVVVSLLLAASLGFLAWQYGNILVEKNRLRTQENNLLVRAEEADAMQQQIDDLTQELDDAEQLLAARAENIQQLEKQLSGSQSSQNQSEYDLSTAQGQLDQLTEENRQLLTMTEELEEQVEALEAEKKTLEEALLATKPYVEKANFMDDYVVFVEDDGTGLYHSYDCEHFTKSKFWAYSRRLAEANGYHPCPLCGN
;
A
#
# COMPACT_ATOMS: atom_id res chain seq x y z
N MET A 1 -22.40 -2.55 -4.51
CA MET A 1 -21.25 -3.14 -3.77
C MET A 1 -20.69 -4.31 -4.58
N THR A 2 -19.38 -4.53 -4.59
CA THR A 2 -18.74 -5.61 -5.36
C THR A 2 -18.24 -6.72 -4.44
N CYS A 3 -18.31 -7.98 -4.90
CA CYS A 3 -17.84 -9.13 -4.16
C CYS A 3 -16.34 -9.02 -3.85
N ILE A 4 -15.97 -9.12 -2.58
CA ILE A 4 -14.56 -9.07 -2.14
C ILE A 4 -13.74 -10.20 -2.77
N LYS A 5 -14.36 -11.34 -3.06
CA LYS A 5 -13.66 -12.54 -3.55
C LYS A 5 -13.56 -12.63 -5.08
N CYS A 6 -14.49 -12.04 -5.82
CA CYS A 6 -14.54 -12.21 -7.29
C CYS A 6 -14.92 -10.95 -8.09
N GLY A 7 -15.15 -9.81 -7.43
CA GLY A 7 -15.43 -8.53 -8.07
C GLY A 7 -16.82 -8.37 -8.71
N LYS A 8 -17.69 -9.39 -8.70
CA LYS A 8 -19.05 -9.29 -9.26
C LYS A 8 -19.94 -8.35 -8.45
N GLU A 9 -20.86 -7.65 -9.11
CA GLU A 9 -21.85 -6.79 -8.44
C GLU A 9 -22.83 -7.60 -7.58
N ILE A 10 -23.09 -7.13 -6.35
CA ILE A 10 -23.97 -7.76 -5.36
C ILE A 10 -25.00 -6.72 -4.87
N PRO A 11 -26.26 -7.13 -4.59
CA PRO A 11 -27.25 -6.30 -3.91
C PRO A 11 -26.74 -5.69 -2.60
N GLU A 12 -27.26 -4.50 -2.26
CA GLU A 12 -26.84 -3.77 -1.07
C GLU A 12 -27.16 -4.55 0.22
N GLY A 13 -26.12 -4.77 1.03
CA GLY A 13 -26.21 -5.51 2.31
C GLY A 13 -25.42 -6.83 2.35
N GLU A 14 -24.93 -7.34 1.22
CA GLU A 14 -24.15 -8.58 1.17
C GLU A 14 -22.68 -8.36 0.77
N LEU A 15 -21.77 -9.03 1.49
CA LEU A 15 -20.31 -8.93 1.30
C LEU A 15 -19.77 -9.92 0.24
N PHE A 16 -20.53 -10.99 -0.06
CA PHE A 16 -20.14 -12.07 -0.97
C PHE A 16 -21.27 -12.42 -1.94
N CYS A 17 -20.95 -12.80 -3.19
CA CYS A 17 -21.96 -13.23 -4.14
C CYS A 17 -22.43 -14.67 -3.83
N ALA A 18 -23.59 -15.06 -4.34
CA ALA A 18 -24.21 -16.37 -4.09
C ALA A 18 -23.29 -17.59 -4.39
N SER A 19 -22.35 -17.47 -5.33
CA SER A 19 -21.37 -18.52 -5.62
C SER A 19 -20.18 -18.53 -4.66
N CYS A 20 -19.84 -17.41 -4.03
CA CYS A 20 -18.72 -17.30 -3.10
C CYS A 20 -19.14 -17.54 -1.64
N SER A 21 -20.42 -17.40 -1.31
CA SER A 21 -20.97 -17.65 0.04
C SER A 21 -21.05 -19.12 0.41
N LEU A 22 -21.11 -20.03 -0.57
CA LEU A 22 -21.22 -21.48 -0.37
C LEU A 22 -19.94 -22.15 0.15
N ASN A 23 -18.76 -21.52 -0.04
CA ASN A 23 -17.48 -22.12 0.37
C ASN A 23 -17.13 -21.89 1.85
N LEU A 24 -17.93 -21.13 2.61
CA LEU A 24 -17.66 -20.85 4.02
C LEU A 24 -18.23 -21.91 4.98
N GLN A 25 -19.20 -22.71 4.53
CA GLN A 25 -19.86 -23.70 5.41
C GLN A 25 -19.06 -24.99 5.58
N THR A 26 -18.16 -25.33 4.64
CA THR A 26 -17.33 -26.54 4.72
C THR A 26 -16.18 -26.46 5.73
N GLU A 27 -15.79 -25.27 6.19
CA GLU A 27 -14.65 -25.10 7.10
C GLU A 27 -15.05 -25.13 8.60
N ALA A 28 -16.36 -25.14 8.90
CA ALA A 28 -16.86 -25.11 10.28
C ALA A 28 -17.13 -26.50 10.88
N GLU A 29 -17.25 -27.56 10.07
CA GLU A 29 -17.55 -28.93 10.54
C GLU A 29 -16.30 -29.76 10.86
N GLU A 30 -15.12 -29.33 10.45
CA GLU A 30 -13.86 -30.07 10.68
C GLU A 30 -13.18 -29.74 12.02
N ARG A 31 -13.70 -28.76 12.78
CA ARG A 31 -13.08 -28.29 14.04
C ARG A 31 -13.69 -28.83 15.34
N LEU A 32 -14.53 -29.87 15.30
CA LEU A 32 -15.12 -30.45 16.53
C LEU A 32 -15.20 -31.98 16.58
N GLY A 33 -14.47 -32.69 15.71
CA GLY A 33 -14.45 -34.16 15.70
C GLY A 33 -13.04 -34.74 15.76
N THR A 34 -12.44 -34.85 16.94
CA THR A 34 -11.41 -35.87 17.14
C THR A 34 -11.37 -36.38 18.58
N VAL A 35 -12.02 -37.53 18.71
CA VAL A 35 -12.05 -38.42 19.88
C VAL A 35 -10.64 -38.92 20.18
N ARG A 36 -10.25 -38.80 21.45
CA ARG A 36 -9.00 -39.31 22.03
C ARG A 36 -9.04 -40.85 22.11
N PRO A 37 -8.07 -41.60 21.55
CA PRO A 37 -7.95 -43.03 21.84
C PRO A 37 -7.20 -43.28 23.16
N PRO A 38 -7.49 -44.38 23.88
CA PRO A 38 -6.94 -44.64 25.21
C PRO A 38 -5.57 -45.32 25.16
N ALA A 39 -4.81 -45.16 26.25
CA ALA A 39 -3.49 -45.74 26.47
C ALA A 39 -3.53 -47.29 26.55
N PRO A 40 -2.47 -48.00 26.12
CA PRO A 40 -2.38 -49.44 26.33
C PRO A 40 -1.86 -49.78 27.74
N SER A 41 -2.66 -50.63 28.40
CA SER A 41 -2.45 -51.17 29.74
C SER A 41 -1.40 -52.29 29.79
N GLY A 42 -0.53 -52.18 30.79
CA GLY A 42 -0.14 -53.23 31.75
C GLY A 42 0.04 -54.70 31.29
N ARG A 43 1.28 -55.18 31.46
CA ARG A 43 1.71 -56.59 31.52
C ARG A 43 0.95 -57.45 32.55
N MET A 44 1.13 -58.77 32.35
CA MET A 44 0.82 -59.96 33.18
C MET A 44 -0.42 -60.70 32.65
N GLN A 45 -0.40 -62.02 32.41
CA GLN A 45 -0.13 -63.10 33.38
C GLN A 45 0.30 -64.44 32.72
N LYS A 46 0.99 -65.25 33.54
CA LYS A 46 1.27 -66.72 33.50
C LYS A 46 0.00 -67.56 33.16
N PRO A 47 0.03 -68.85 32.71
CA PRO A 47 0.70 -69.97 33.41
C PRO A 47 1.16 -71.21 32.58
N VAL A 48 1.83 -72.11 33.32
CA VAL A 48 2.27 -73.50 33.02
C VAL A 48 1.07 -74.40 32.61
N PRO A 49 1.23 -75.45 31.76
CA PRO A 49 1.22 -76.82 32.31
C PRO A 49 2.03 -77.91 31.56
N VAL A 50 2.70 -78.76 32.36
CA VAL A 50 2.53 -80.23 32.44
C VAL A 50 3.07 -81.16 31.30
N ARG A 51 4.16 -81.87 31.67
CA ARG A 51 4.33 -83.35 31.68
C ARG A 51 4.45 -84.11 30.34
N ARG A 52 5.54 -84.88 30.19
CA ARG A 52 5.60 -86.35 30.39
C ARG A 52 6.99 -86.90 30.00
N THR A 53 7.68 -87.47 30.97
CA THR A 53 8.70 -88.54 30.82
C THR A 53 7.98 -89.87 30.45
N PRO A 54 8.63 -91.04 30.22
CA PRO A 54 10.07 -91.41 30.36
C PRO A 54 10.59 -92.28 29.16
N PRO A 55 11.77 -92.95 29.20
CA PRO A 55 11.90 -94.23 29.94
C PRO A 55 13.26 -94.54 30.63
N GLN A 56 13.11 -95.28 31.75
CA GLN A 56 13.91 -96.45 32.23
C GLN A 56 15.31 -96.19 32.84
N PRO A 57 15.81 -97.01 33.81
CA PRO A 57 15.72 -98.48 33.82
C PRO A 57 15.66 -99.19 35.20
N MET A 58 15.73 -100.53 35.14
CA MET A 58 16.23 -101.51 36.13
C MET A 58 15.21 -102.48 36.71
N GLY A 59 15.47 -103.76 36.46
CA GLY A 59 14.99 -104.89 37.26
C GLY A 59 15.22 -106.23 36.55
N PRO A 60 15.80 -107.26 37.20
CA PRO A 60 16.75 -108.16 36.56
C PRO A 60 16.33 -109.65 36.51
N GLN A 61 17.26 -110.46 36.02
CA GLN A 61 17.29 -111.94 35.99
C GLN A 61 16.44 -112.58 34.87
N VAL A 62 16.82 -113.68 34.21
CA VAL A 62 17.38 -114.93 34.74
C VAL A 62 18.21 -115.63 33.65
N GLN A 63 19.31 -116.25 34.08
CA GLN A 63 20.15 -117.17 33.32
C GLN A 63 19.37 -118.45 32.95
N ALA A 64 19.47 -118.91 31.70
CA ALA A 64 19.18 -120.31 31.39
C ALA A 64 20.11 -120.82 30.29
N ASN A 65 20.81 -121.88 30.66
CA ASN A 65 21.83 -122.59 29.92
C ASN A 65 21.32 -123.22 28.62
N GLY A 66 22.24 -123.29 27.66
CA GLY A 66 22.60 -124.57 27.01
C GLY A 66 21.62 -125.12 25.99
N GLY A 67 21.97 -124.99 24.70
CA GLY A 67 21.50 -125.95 23.71
C GLY A 67 21.34 -125.41 22.30
N LYS A 68 22.45 -125.44 21.55
CA LYS A 68 22.51 -125.64 20.08
C LYS A 68 21.36 -125.03 19.26
N ARG A 69 21.54 -123.83 18.70
CA ARG A 69 20.97 -123.36 17.41
C ARG A 69 21.39 -121.92 17.11
N GLY A 70 22.65 -121.73 16.71
CA GLY A 70 23.27 -120.43 16.40
C GLY A 70 22.66 -119.63 15.24
N LEU A 71 21.54 -120.06 14.67
CA LEU A 71 20.86 -119.36 13.59
C LEU A 71 19.63 -118.54 14.06
N LYS A 72 18.92 -118.97 15.13
CA LYS A 72 17.66 -118.31 15.54
C LYS A 72 17.88 -117.05 16.40
N THR A 73 18.87 -117.07 17.29
CA THR A 73 19.26 -115.89 18.10
C THR A 73 19.89 -114.80 17.24
N ALA A 74 20.72 -115.18 16.27
CA ALA A 74 21.29 -114.25 15.30
C ALA A 74 20.19 -113.51 14.51
N LEU A 75 19.12 -114.21 14.09
CA LEU A 75 18.02 -113.62 13.32
C LEU A 75 17.19 -112.61 14.13
N VAL A 76 16.92 -112.89 15.40
CA VAL A 76 16.21 -111.96 16.31
C VAL A 76 17.05 -110.72 16.61
N VAL A 77 18.35 -110.88 16.85
CA VAL A 77 19.28 -109.76 17.10
C VAL A 77 19.42 -108.89 15.85
N VAL A 78 19.53 -109.48 14.66
CA VAL A 78 19.55 -108.74 13.38
C VAL A 78 18.24 -107.99 13.15
N SER A 79 17.09 -108.59 13.44
CA SER A 79 15.78 -107.91 13.32
C SER A 79 15.63 -106.73 14.28
N LEU A 80 16.13 -106.84 15.52
CA LEU A 80 16.10 -105.74 16.49
C LEU A 80 17.07 -104.61 16.12
N LEU A 81 18.27 -104.95 15.61
CA LEU A 81 19.21 -103.97 15.08
C LEU A 81 18.65 -103.25 13.85
N LEU A 82 17.96 -103.97 12.96
CA LEU A 82 17.27 -103.36 11.82
C LEU A 82 16.15 -102.42 12.29
N ALA A 83 15.29 -102.84 13.23
CA ALA A 83 14.24 -101.99 13.77
C ALA A 83 14.79 -100.74 14.49
N ALA A 84 15.87 -100.89 15.26
CA ALA A 84 16.56 -99.77 15.92
C ALA A 84 17.20 -98.83 14.90
N SER A 85 17.81 -99.35 13.84
CA SER A 85 18.39 -98.54 12.75
C SER A 85 17.32 -97.77 11.97
N LEU A 86 16.17 -98.39 11.70
CA LEU A 86 15.02 -97.75 11.06
C LEU A 86 14.39 -96.68 11.96
N GLY A 87 14.27 -96.95 13.26
CA GLY A 87 13.82 -95.96 14.25
C GLY A 87 14.78 -94.77 14.38
N PHE A 88 16.09 -95.04 14.37
CA PHE A 88 17.12 -94.00 14.37
C PHE A 88 17.06 -93.15 13.10
N LEU A 89 16.93 -93.77 11.93
CA LEU A 89 16.72 -93.06 10.66
C LEU A 89 15.44 -92.22 10.71
N ALA A 90 14.31 -92.78 11.18
CA ALA A 90 13.05 -92.04 11.30
C ALA A 90 13.16 -90.84 12.25
N TRP A 91 13.86 -90.99 13.37
CA TRP A 91 14.13 -89.89 14.29
C TRP A 91 15.04 -88.81 13.68
N GLN A 92 16.09 -89.23 12.96
CA GLN A 92 17.02 -88.34 12.28
C GLN A 92 16.32 -87.55 11.15
N TYR A 93 15.46 -88.21 10.37
CA TYR A 93 14.57 -87.57 9.39
C TYR A 93 13.55 -86.63 10.04
N GLY A 94 12.98 -87.00 11.19
CA GLY A 94 12.06 -86.15 11.94
C GLY A 94 12.73 -84.87 12.44
N ASN A 95 13.94 -84.97 12.98
CA ASN A 95 14.72 -83.81 13.43
C ASN A 95 15.09 -82.89 12.25
N ILE A 96 15.49 -83.47 11.11
CA ILE A 96 15.74 -82.71 9.86
C ILE A 96 14.47 -81.98 9.39
N LEU A 97 13.29 -82.58 9.50
CA LEU A 97 12.03 -81.92 9.14
C LEU A 97 11.70 -80.74 10.06
N VAL A 98 11.93 -80.89 11.36
CA VAL A 98 11.74 -79.82 12.35
C VAL A 98 12.72 -78.67 12.10
N GLU A 99 13.98 -78.95 11.83
CA GLU A 99 14.98 -77.95 11.48
C GLU A 99 14.65 -77.23 10.18
N LYS A 100 14.19 -77.95 9.14
CA LYS A 100 13.70 -77.34 7.89
C LYS A 100 12.50 -76.43 8.11
N ASN A 101 11.54 -76.84 8.94
CA ASN A 101 10.39 -76.01 9.27
C ASN A 101 10.81 -74.76 10.05
N ARG A 102 11.74 -74.89 11.00
CA ARG A 102 12.30 -73.77 11.76
C ARG A 102 13.06 -72.79 10.86
N LEU A 103 13.87 -73.28 9.93
CA LEU A 103 14.58 -72.45 8.95
C LEU A 103 13.60 -71.70 8.04
N ARG A 104 12.56 -72.36 7.53
CA ARG A 104 11.50 -71.70 6.76
C ARG A 104 10.79 -70.61 7.56
N THR A 105 10.50 -70.85 8.84
CA THR A 105 9.91 -69.81 9.70
C THR A 105 10.87 -68.64 9.91
N GLN A 106 12.18 -68.90 10.02
CA GLN A 106 13.19 -67.84 10.11
C GLN A 106 13.33 -67.06 8.79
N GLU A 107 13.34 -67.73 7.64
CA GLU A 107 13.34 -67.10 6.31
C GLU A 107 12.11 -66.20 6.14
N ASN A 108 10.92 -66.71 6.44
CA ASN A 108 9.68 -65.91 6.38
C ASN A 108 9.74 -64.70 7.33
N ASN A 109 10.26 -64.86 8.55
CA ASN A 109 10.41 -63.75 9.49
C ASN A 109 11.45 -62.71 9.04
N LEU A 110 12.51 -63.13 8.36
CA LEU A 110 13.50 -62.21 7.77
C LEU A 110 12.92 -61.47 6.57
N LEU A 111 12.13 -62.15 5.73
CA LEU A 111 11.42 -61.52 4.62
C LEU A 111 10.41 -60.47 5.10
N VAL A 112 9.61 -60.77 6.11
CA VAL A 112 8.66 -59.79 6.68
C VAL A 112 9.40 -58.57 7.23
N ARG A 113 10.53 -58.74 7.91
CA ARG A 113 11.34 -57.60 8.38
C ARG A 113 12.00 -56.82 7.24
N ALA A 114 12.40 -57.48 6.17
CA ALA A 114 12.92 -56.81 4.98
C ALA A 114 11.82 -55.95 4.33
N GLU A 115 10.61 -56.49 4.20
CA GLU A 115 9.45 -55.76 3.70
C GLU A 115 9.06 -54.58 4.61
N GLU A 116 9.08 -54.75 5.94
CA GLU A 116 8.88 -53.66 6.90
C GLU A 116 9.96 -52.57 6.78
N ALA A 117 11.23 -52.96 6.55
CA ALA A 117 12.33 -52.02 6.34
C ALA A 117 12.19 -51.25 5.02
N ASP A 118 11.80 -51.91 3.94
CA ASP A 118 11.54 -51.29 2.64
C ASP A 118 10.33 -50.32 2.72
N ALA A 119 9.27 -50.71 3.44
CA ALA A 119 8.11 -49.85 3.67
C ALA A 119 8.47 -48.59 4.49
N MET A 120 9.31 -48.73 5.52
CA MET A 120 9.83 -47.59 6.27
C MET A 120 10.75 -46.70 5.42
N GLN A 121 11.59 -47.30 4.57
CA GLN A 121 12.44 -46.54 3.65
C GLN A 121 11.58 -45.73 2.68
N GLN A 122 10.53 -46.33 2.13
CA GLN A 122 9.58 -45.64 1.25
C GLN A 122 8.91 -44.46 1.97
N GLN A 123 8.50 -44.62 3.23
CA GLN A 123 7.95 -43.51 4.02
C GLN A 123 8.95 -42.38 4.26
N ILE A 124 10.23 -42.71 4.49
CA ILE A 124 11.28 -41.70 4.62
C ILE A 124 11.47 -40.95 3.31
N ASP A 125 11.48 -41.66 2.19
CA ASP A 125 11.66 -41.07 0.86
C ASP A 125 10.47 -40.14 0.53
N ASP A 126 9.23 -40.58 0.78
CA ASP A 126 8.02 -39.77 0.59
C ASP A 126 8.01 -38.52 1.47
N LEU A 127 8.33 -38.65 2.77
CA LEU A 127 8.41 -37.51 3.69
C LEU A 127 9.55 -36.55 3.33
N THR A 128 10.66 -37.07 2.83
CA THR A 128 11.80 -36.24 2.38
C THR A 128 11.38 -35.42 1.15
N GLN A 129 10.62 -36.02 0.24
CA GLN A 129 10.08 -35.32 -0.92
C GLN A 129 9.06 -34.24 -0.52
N GLU A 130 8.13 -34.55 0.40
CA GLU A 130 7.16 -33.57 0.89
C GLU A 130 7.84 -32.38 1.58
N LEU A 131 8.94 -32.64 2.30
CA LEU A 131 9.73 -31.60 2.95
C LEU A 131 10.43 -30.69 1.93
N ASP A 132 11.02 -31.27 0.86
CA ASP A 132 11.62 -30.49 -0.23
C ASP A 132 10.56 -29.62 -0.96
N ASP A 133 9.39 -30.19 -1.25
CA ASP A 133 8.27 -29.46 -1.87
C ASP A 133 7.80 -28.29 -0.98
N ALA A 134 7.72 -28.52 0.34
CA ALA A 134 7.35 -27.49 1.31
C ALA A 134 8.40 -26.38 1.41
N GLU A 135 9.70 -26.73 1.40
CA GLU A 135 10.81 -25.76 1.40
C GLU A 135 10.79 -24.90 0.12
N GLN A 136 10.58 -25.51 -1.05
CA GLN A 136 10.43 -24.79 -2.31
C GLN A 136 9.23 -23.84 -2.30
N LEU A 137 8.09 -24.28 -1.75
CA LEU A 137 6.91 -23.43 -1.62
C LEU A 137 7.17 -22.24 -0.69
N LEU A 138 7.86 -22.46 0.44
CA LEU A 138 8.25 -21.39 1.35
C LEU A 138 9.19 -20.38 0.67
N ALA A 139 10.18 -20.87 -0.09
CA ALA A 139 11.08 -20.02 -0.86
C ALA A 139 10.33 -19.17 -1.89
N ALA A 140 9.42 -19.78 -2.65
CA ALA A 140 8.57 -19.07 -3.62
C ALA A 140 7.66 -18.02 -2.95
N ARG A 141 7.11 -18.34 -1.78
CA ARG A 141 6.32 -17.36 -1.00
C ARG A 141 7.17 -16.21 -0.47
N ALA A 142 8.39 -16.48 -0.01
CA ALA A 142 9.31 -15.44 0.43
C ALA A 142 9.66 -14.47 -0.71
N GLU A 143 9.89 -14.98 -1.92
CA GLU A 143 10.10 -14.15 -3.10
C GLU A 143 8.87 -13.29 -3.43
N ASN A 144 7.66 -13.87 -3.40
CA ASN A 144 6.42 -13.13 -3.62
C ASN A 144 6.23 -12.01 -2.59
N ILE A 145 6.52 -12.28 -1.31
CA ILE A 145 6.48 -11.27 -0.24
C ILE A 145 7.46 -10.14 -0.56
N GLN A 146 8.70 -10.46 -0.92
CA GLN A 146 9.71 -9.46 -1.25
C GLN A 146 9.30 -8.60 -2.46
N GLN A 147 8.69 -9.20 -3.49
CA GLN A 147 8.17 -8.46 -4.64
C GLN A 147 7.04 -7.52 -4.23
N LEU A 148 6.10 -7.98 -3.40
CA LEU A 148 5.00 -7.15 -2.88
C LEU A 148 5.51 -6.01 -2.00
N GLU A 149 6.51 -6.25 -1.15
CA GLU A 149 7.15 -5.20 -0.35
C GLU A 149 7.81 -4.14 -1.23
N LYS A 150 8.50 -4.55 -2.30
CA LYS A 150 9.09 -3.63 -3.28
C LYS A 150 8.02 -2.82 -4.02
N GLN A 151 6.93 -3.46 -4.43
CA GLN A 151 5.79 -2.76 -5.05
C GLN A 151 5.15 -1.78 -4.08
N LEU A 152 4.95 -2.17 -2.81
CA LEU A 152 4.39 -1.31 -1.79
C LEU A 152 5.29 -0.11 -1.51
N SER A 153 6.60 -0.33 -1.38
CA SER A 153 7.59 0.75 -1.20
C SER A 153 7.62 1.72 -2.39
N GLY A 154 7.56 1.19 -3.63
CA GLY A 154 7.46 2.00 -4.84
C GLY A 154 6.16 2.80 -4.89
N SER A 155 5.03 2.15 -4.60
CA SER A 155 3.70 2.77 -4.55
C SER A 155 3.64 3.88 -3.49
N GLN A 156 4.11 3.59 -2.27
CA GLN A 156 4.16 4.57 -1.17
C GLN A 156 5.03 5.77 -1.52
N SER A 157 6.19 5.55 -2.15
CA SER A 157 7.05 6.65 -2.61
C SER A 157 6.35 7.52 -3.65
N SER A 158 5.65 6.90 -4.61
CA SER A 158 4.88 7.63 -5.63
C SER A 158 3.69 8.40 -5.05
N GLN A 159 3.03 7.87 -4.01
CA GLN A 159 1.97 8.57 -3.29
C GLN A 159 2.51 9.78 -2.54
N ASN A 160 3.61 9.63 -1.80
CA ASN A 160 4.22 10.74 -1.08
C ASN A 160 4.65 11.88 -2.02
N GLN A 161 5.19 11.54 -3.20
CA GLN A 161 5.52 12.54 -4.24
C GLN A 161 4.25 13.23 -4.75
N SER A 162 3.21 12.45 -5.08
CA SER A 162 1.93 12.99 -5.56
C SER A 162 1.25 13.90 -4.52
N GLU A 163 1.32 13.56 -3.24
CA GLU A 163 0.77 14.34 -2.14
C GLU A 163 1.52 15.67 -1.97
N TYR A 164 2.85 15.64 -2.07
CA TYR A 164 3.68 16.85 -2.05
C TYR A 164 3.38 17.77 -3.24
N ASP A 165 3.29 17.21 -4.45
CA ASP A 165 2.98 17.96 -5.67
C ASP A 165 1.58 18.57 -5.59
N LEU A 166 0.59 17.82 -5.07
CA LEU A 166 -0.77 18.31 -4.87
C LEU A 166 -0.81 19.45 -3.85
N SER A 167 -0.12 19.31 -2.72
CA SER A 167 -0.05 20.38 -1.70
C SER A 167 0.59 21.64 -2.26
N THR A 168 1.65 21.49 -3.06
CA THR A 168 2.31 22.62 -3.72
C THR A 168 1.39 23.30 -4.74
N ALA A 169 0.69 22.52 -5.55
CA ALA A 169 -0.28 23.05 -6.52
C ALA A 169 -1.45 23.76 -5.84
N GLN A 170 -1.96 23.23 -4.72
CA GLN A 170 -2.98 23.90 -3.92
C GLN A 170 -2.48 25.25 -3.38
N GLY A 171 -1.26 25.30 -2.83
CA GLY A 171 -0.67 26.56 -2.36
C GLY A 171 -0.51 27.59 -3.47
N GLN A 172 -0.13 27.17 -4.68
CA GLN A 172 -0.07 28.05 -5.85
C GLN A 172 -1.45 28.57 -6.28
N LEU A 173 -2.49 27.73 -6.24
CA LEU A 173 -3.86 28.16 -6.53
C LEU A 173 -4.36 29.17 -5.49
N ASP A 174 -4.09 28.95 -4.21
CA ASP A 174 -4.45 29.88 -3.15
C ASP A 174 -3.73 31.22 -3.33
N GLN A 175 -2.42 31.19 -3.62
CA GLN A 175 -1.64 32.39 -3.91
C GLN A 175 -2.20 33.15 -5.12
N LEU A 176 -2.43 32.46 -6.25
CA LEU A 176 -2.99 33.08 -7.45
C LEU A 176 -4.40 33.62 -7.23
N THR A 177 -5.20 32.96 -6.39
CA THR A 177 -6.54 33.43 -6.04
C THR A 177 -6.47 34.73 -5.24
N GLU A 178 -5.56 34.81 -4.29
CA GLU A 178 -5.33 36.02 -3.50
C GLU A 178 -4.73 37.16 -4.34
N GLU A 179 -3.79 36.87 -5.23
CA GLU A 179 -3.25 37.84 -6.19
C GLU A 179 -4.34 38.39 -7.12
N ASN A 180 -5.21 37.51 -7.65
CA ASN A 180 -6.36 37.96 -8.45
C ASN A 180 -7.31 38.85 -7.64
N ARG A 181 -7.57 38.51 -6.37
CA ARG A 181 -8.40 39.34 -5.49
C ARG A 181 -7.77 40.72 -5.28
N GLN A 182 -6.47 40.80 -5.06
CA GLN A 182 -5.76 42.07 -4.91
C GLN A 182 -5.77 42.91 -6.18
N LEU A 183 -5.55 42.29 -7.34
CA LEU A 183 -5.63 42.98 -8.63
C LEU A 183 -7.04 43.52 -8.91
N LEU A 184 -8.08 42.77 -8.55
CA LEU A 184 -9.47 43.24 -8.65
C LEU A 184 -9.69 44.47 -7.77
N THR A 185 -9.28 44.43 -6.49
CA THR A 185 -9.42 45.59 -5.60
C THR A 185 -8.66 46.82 -6.09
N MET A 186 -7.46 46.63 -6.65
CA MET A 186 -6.68 47.73 -7.22
C MET A 186 -7.34 48.28 -8.48
N THR A 187 -7.97 47.43 -9.29
CA THR A 187 -8.71 47.87 -10.48
C THR A 187 -9.92 48.70 -10.08
N GLU A 188 -10.70 48.25 -9.09
CA GLU A 188 -11.84 49.01 -8.54
C GLU A 188 -11.40 50.37 -7.99
N GLU A 189 -10.29 50.44 -7.25
CA GLU A 189 -9.74 51.70 -6.71
C GLU A 189 -9.27 52.65 -7.83
N LEU A 190 -8.68 52.11 -8.90
CA LEU A 190 -8.29 52.92 -10.06
C LEU A 190 -9.51 53.44 -10.82
N GLU A 191 -10.56 52.64 -10.95
CA GLU A 191 -11.82 53.06 -11.58
C GLU A 191 -12.48 54.20 -10.80
N GLU A 192 -12.51 54.13 -9.46
CA GLU A 192 -13.02 55.21 -8.60
C GLU A 192 -12.19 56.50 -8.76
N GLN A 193 -10.87 56.39 -8.82
CA GLN A 193 -9.98 57.53 -9.05
C GLN A 193 -10.22 58.19 -10.42
N VAL A 194 -10.45 57.40 -11.47
CA VAL A 194 -10.77 57.92 -12.80
C VAL A 194 -12.09 58.69 -12.76
N GLU A 195 -13.13 58.14 -12.14
CA GLU A 195 -14.42 58.82 -12.00
C GLU A 195 -14.30 60.15 -11.23
N ALA A 196 -13.53 60.17 -10.14
CA ALA A 196 -13.27 61.38 -9.36
C ALA A 196 -12.53 62.45 -10.18
N LEU A 197 -11.50 62.07 -10.94
CA LEU A 197 -10.75 62.98 -11.80
C LEU A 197 -11.61 63.50 -12.96
N GLU A 198 -12.48 62.68 -13.52
CA GLU A 198 -13.43 63.12 -14.56
C GLU A 198 -14.42 64.15 -14.02
N ALA A 199 -14.93 63.93 -12.79
CA ALA A 199 -15.78 64.90 -12.11
C ALA A 199 -15.04 66.22 -11.85
N GLU A 200 -13.81 66.15 -11.32
CA GLU A 200 -12.98 67.34 -11.08
C GLU A 200 -12.71 68.11 -12.38
N LYS A 201 -12.30 67.41 -13.44
CA LYS A 201 -12.10 68.00 -14.76
C LYS A 201 -13.34 68.76 -15.24
N LYS A 202 -14.53 68.15 -15.11
CA LYS A 202 -15.79 68.79 -15.50
C LYS A 202 -16.04 70.06 -14.69
N THR A 203 -15.83 70.04 -13.38
CA THR A 203 -16.00 71.26 -12.55
C THR A 203 -15.04 72.38 -12.95
N LEU A 204 -13.78 72.04 -13.29
CA LEU A 204 -12.79 73.01 -13.76
C LEU A 204 -13.17 73.58 -15.13
N GLU A 205 -13.67 72.75 -16.06
CA GLU A 205 -14.16 73.21 -17.36
C GLU A 205 -15.36 74.15 -17.23
N GLU A 206 -16.29 73.87 -16.33
CA GLU A 206 -17.44 74.74 -16.04
C GLU A 206 -16.99 76.07 -15.41
N ALA A 207 -16.04 76.05 -14.47
CA ALA A 207 -15.45 77.24 -13.88
C ALA A 207 -14.69 78.08 -14.92
N LEU A 208 -13.95 77.42 -15.83
CA LEU A 208 -13.28 78.08 -16.95
C LEU A 208 -14.30 78.75 -17.87
N LEU A 209 -15.41 78.07 -18.18
CA LEU A 209 -16.46 78.65 -19.00
C LEU A 209 -17.12 79.86 -18.32
N ALA A 210 -17.35 79.78 -17.01
CA ALA A 210 -17.92 80.87 -16.22
C ALA A 210 -16.98 82.09 -16.14
N THR A 211 -15.66 81.89 -16.19
CA THR A 211 -14.67 82.99 -16.15
C THR A 211 -14.48 83.68 -17.50
N LYS A 212 -14.74 83.01 -18.64
CA LYS A 212 -14.64 83.60 -19.98
C LYS A 212 -15.26 84.99 -20.15
N PRO A 213 -16.54 85.25 -19.79
CA PRO A 213 -17.12 86.57 -19.99
C PRO A 213 -16.44 87.66 -19.16
N TYR A 214 -15.89 87.32 -17.99
CA TYR A 214 -15.13 88.27 -17.17
C TYR A 214 -13.79 88.59 -17.81
N VAL A 215 -13.12 87.60 -18.38
CA VAL A 215 -11.87 87.79 -19.15
C VAL A 215 -12.13 88.64 -20.39
N GLU A 216 -13.18 88.35 -21.17
CA GLU A 216 -13.55 89.16 -22.34
C GLU A 216 -13.86 90.61 -21.95
N LYS A 217 -14.57 90.82 -20.83
CA LYS A 217 -14.86 92.15 -20.31
C LYS A 217 -13.59 92.85 -19.82
N ALA A 218 -12.69 92.16 -19.13
CA ALA A 218 -11.42 92.70 -18.68
C ALA A 218 -10.57 93.12 -19.88
N ASN A 219 -10.39 92.25 -20.88
CA ASN A 219 -9.69 92.56 -22.12
C ASN A 219 -10.28 93.78 -22.83
N PHE A 220 -11.61 93.89 -22.90
CA PHE A 220 -12.25 95.09 -23.44
C PHE A 220 -11.92 96.35 -22.62
N MET A 221 -11.88 96.26 -21.30
CA MET A 221 -11.49 97.40 -20.47
C MET A 221 -10.01 97.75 -20.70
N ASP A 222 -9.13 96.76 -20.79
CA ASP A 222 -7.69 96.98 -21.01
C ASP A 222 -7.39 97.59 -22.39
N ASP A 223 -8.14 97.21 -23.42
CA ASP A 223 -7.98 97.75 -24.78
C ASP A 223 -8.42 99.22 -24.89
N TYR A 224 -9.55 99.58 -24.25
CA TYR A 224 -10.23 100.85 -24.51
C TYR A 224 -10.12 101.87 -23.38
N VAL A 225 -9.86 101.45 -22.14
CA VAL A 225 -9.72 102.32 -20.97
C VAL A 225 -8.25 102.60 -20.74
N VAL A 226 -7.92 103.88 -20.64
CA VAL A 226 -6.57 104.36 -20.33
C VAL A 226 -6.62 105.22 -19.08
N PHE A 227 -5.52 105.20 -18.32
CA PHE A 227 -5.43 105.86 -17.02
C PHE A 227 -4.47 107.04 -17.08
N VAL A 228 -4.90 108.19 -16.58
CA VAL A 228 -4.09 109.42 -16.50
C VAL A 228 -3.87 109.75 -15.04
N GLU A 229 -2.61 109.99 -14.67
CA GLU A 229 -2.22 110.39 -13.32
C GLU A 229 -2.10 111.91 -13.18
N ASP A 230 -2.25 112.43 -11.96
CA ASP A 230 -2.08 113.85 -11.62
C ASP A 230 -0.60 114.20 -11.36
N ASP A 231 0.27 113.77 -12.26
CA ASP A 231 1.74 113.97 -12.18
C ASP A 231 2.23 115.13 -13.06
N GLY A 232 1.32 115.74 -13.82
CA GLY A 232 1.60 116.84 -14.75
C GLY A 232 2.30 116.41 -16.04
N THR A 233 2.50 115.11 -16.28
CA THR A 233 3.17 114.61 -17.50
C THR A 233 2.26 114.65 -18.72
N GLY A 234 0.94 114.64 -18.52
CA GLY A 234 -0.04 114.63 -19.60
C GLY A 234 -0.04 113.32 -20.39
N LEU A 235 0.47 112.23 -19.81
CA LEU A 235 0.50 110.91 -20.44
C LEU A 235 -0.63 110.02 -19.91
N TYR A 236 -1.16 109.17 -20.78
CA TYR A 236 -2.04 108.08 -20.38
C TYR A 236 -1.30 106.74 -20.44
N HIS A 237 -1.69 105.85 -19.54
CA HIS A 237 -1.08 104.54 -19.30
C HIS A 237 -2.13 103.42 -19.44
N SER A 238 -1.69 102.21 -19.80
CA SER A 238 -2.48 100.98 -19.64
C SER A 238 -2.42 100.48 -18.20
N TYR A 239 -3.36 99.61 -17.80
CA TYR A 239 -3.43 99.09 -16.43
C TYR A 239 -2.16 98.32 -16.00
N ASP A 240 -1.51 97.64 -16.95
CA ASP A 240 -0.31 96.83 -16.74
C ASP A 240 1.00 97.60 -16.85
N CYS A 241 0.94 98.92 -17.09
CA CYS A 241 2.14 99.72 -17.25
C CYS A 241 2.88 99.86 -15.90
N GLU A 242 4.17 99.51 -15.85
CA GLU A 242 4.96 99.53 -14.60
C GLU A 242 5.07 100.92 -13.97
N HIS A 243 4.99 101.97 -14.79
CA HIS A 243 5.03 103.36 -14.35
C HIS A 243 3.68 103.87 -13.83
N PHE A 244 2.59 103.12 -14.02
CA PHE A 244 1.29 103.46 -13.47
C PHE A 244 1.25 103.08 -11.98
N THR A 245 1.21 104.08 -11.12
CA THR A 245 1.28 103.91 -9.65
C THR A 245 -0.05 103.44 -9.05
N LYS A 246 -1.11 103.35 -9.86
CA LYS A 246 -2.45 102.88 -9.47
C LYS A 246 -3.05 103.70 -8.31
N SER A 247 -2.55 104.92 -8.11
CA SER A 247 -2.96 105.80 -7.02
C SER A 247 -3.33 107.17 -7.58
N LYS A 248 -4.52 107.68 -7.22
CA LYS A 248 -5.06 108.98 -7.67
C LYS A 248 -5.02 109.16 -9.20
N PHE A 249 -5.83 108.39 -9.91
CA PHE A 249 -5.91 108.44 -11.38
C PHE A 249 -7.33 108.76 -11.86
N TRP A 250 -7.42 109.27 -13.08
CA TRP A 250 -8.67 109.33 -13.84
C TRP A 250 -8.65 108.29 -14.95
N ALA A 251 -9.79 107.61 -15.12
CA ALA A 251 -9.98 106.64 -16.20
C ALA A 251 -10.77 107.30 -17.33
N TYR A 252 -10.19 107.30 -18.53
CA TYR A 252 -10.82 107.83 -19.75
C TYR A 252 -10.82 106.75 -20.83
N SER A 253 -11.72 106.86 -21.81
CA SER A 253 -11.53 106.09 -23.05
C SER A 253 -10.35 106.66 -23.82
N ARG A 254 -9.59 105.82 -24.54
CA ARG A 254 -8.40 106.26 -25.29
C ARG A 254 -8.65 107.52 -26.14
N ARG A 255 -9.74 107.50 -26.93
CA ARG A 255 -10.13 108.64 -27.78
C ARG A 255 -10.48 109.91 -26.99
N LEU A 256 -11.06 109.77 -25.79
CA LEU A 256 -11.41 110.91 -24.95
C LEU A 256 -10.18 111.50 -24.28
N ALA A 257 -9.22 110.65 -23.88
CA ALA A 257 -7.92 111.09 -23.37
C ALA A 257 -7.18 111.90 -24.43
N GLU A 258 -7.09 111.38 -25.66
CA GLU A 258 -6.48 112.08 -26.80
C GLU A 258 -7.19 113.40 -27.12
N ALA A 259 -8.53 113.43 -27.11
CA ALA A 259 -9.31 114.64 -27.34
C ALA A 259 -9.13 115.71 -26.25
N ASN A 260 -8.86 115.28 -25.01
CA ASN A 260 -8.52 116.16 -23.89
C ASN A 260 -7.04 116.60 -23.89
N GLY A 261 -6.25 116.16 -24.88
CA GLY A 261 -4.85 116.55 -25.06
C GLY A 261 -3.82 115.66 -24.37
N TYR A 262 -4.22 114.48 -23.87
CA TYR A 262 -3.29 113.50 -23.29
C TYR A 262 -2.66 112.62 -24.38
N HIS A 263 -1.41 112.21 -24.18
CA HIS A 263 -0.64 111.42 -25.14
C HIS A 263 -0.31 110.02 -24.63
N PRO A 264 -0.13 109.02 -25.50
CA PRO A 264 0.27 107.69 -25.07
C PRO A 264 1.63 107.71 -24.38
N CYS A 265 1.75 107.04 -23.24
CA CYS A 265 3.04 106.80 -22.63
C CYS A 265 3.93 105.98 -23.57
N PRO A 266 5.20 106.38 -23.79
CA PRO A 266 6.13 105.70 -24.70
C PRO A 266 6.52 104.28 -24.23
N LEU A 267 6.23 103.92 -22.99
CA LEU A 267 6.52 102.62 -22.40
C LEU A 267 5.31 101.68 -22.38
N CYS A 268 4.09 102.21 -22.54
CA CYS A 268 2.88 101.40 -22.52
C CYS A 268 2.45 100.96 -23.95
N GLY A 269 3.38 100.87 -24.91
CA GLY A 269 3.10 100.43 -26.28
C GLY A 269 4.24 99.63 -26.91
N ASN A 270 4.05 98.32 -27.07
CA ASN A 270 3.30 97.79 -28.21
C ASN A 270 2.05 97.07 -27.70
#